data_AF-A0A962AYW4-F1
#
_entry.id   AF-A0A962AYW4-F1
#
_cell.length_a   1.000
_cell.length_b   1.000
_cell.length_c   1.000
_cell.angle_alpha   90.00
_cell.angle_beta   90.00
_cell.angle_gamma   90.00
#
_symmetry.space_group_name_H-M   'P 1'
#
loop_
_entity.id
_entity.type
_entity.pdbx_description
1 polymer ?
#
loop_
_entity_poly.entity_id
_entity_poly.type
_entity_poly.pdbx_seq_one_letter_code
_entity_poly.pdbx_strand_id
1 'polypeptide(L)' 'KIIDVFICKLRKKLAAATGGQHYIETVWGRGYVLRNPEDNTEAA' A
#
# COMPACT_ATOMS: atom_id res chain seq x y z
N LYS A 1 4.06 -15.50 -4.80
CA LYS A 1 2.89 -15.99 -4.02
C LYS A 1 3.03 -15.83 -2.51
N ILE A 2 4.11 -16.28 -1.84
CA ILE A 2 4.28 -16.00 -0.40
C ILE A 2 4.34 -14.49 -0.12
N ILE A 3 5.07 -13.74 -0.95
CA ILE A 3 5.16 -12.28 -0.87
C ILE A 3 3.77 -11.62 -1.01
N ASP A 4 2.96 -12.05 -1.99
CA ASP A 4 1.58 -11.57 -2.15
C ASP A 4 0.72 -11.79 -0.88
N VAL A 5 0.88 -12.94 -0.22
CA VAL A 5 0.15 -13.25 1.03
C VAL A 5 0.60 -12.31 2.16
N PHE A 6 1.90 -12.03 2.27
CA PHE A 6 2.41 -11.06 3.25
C PHE A 6 1.93 -9.64 2.96
N ILE A 7 1.93 -9.20 1.70
CA ILE A 7 1.43 -7.89 1.32
C ILE A 7 -0.07 -7.77 1.55
N CYS A 8 -0.87 -8.81 1.29
CA CYS A 8 -2.29 -8.82 1.62
C CYS A 8 -2.53 -8.66 3.13
N LYS A 9 -1.75 -9.37 3.97
CA LYS A 9 -1.81 -9.22 5.44
C LYS A 9 -1.39 -7.83 5.89
N LEU A 10 -0.31 -7.29 5.32
CA LEU A 10 0.22 -5.97 5.68
C LEU A 10 -0.76 -4.86 5.31
N ARG A 11 -1.34 -4.88 4.11
CA ARG A 11 -2.38 -3.92 3.67
C ARG A 11 -3.58 -3.91 4.60
N LYS A 12 -4.05 -5.08 5.04
CA LYS A 12 -5.16 -5.19 5.99
C LYS A 12 -4.82 -4.55 7.35
N LYS A 13 -3.62 -4.80 7.87
CA LYS A 13 -3.16 -4.21 9.13
C LYS A 13 -3.03 -2.69 9.04
N LEU A 14 -2.44 -2.18 7.95
CA LEU A 14 -2.30 -0.76 7.72
C LEU A 14 -3.68 -0.08 7.61
N ALA A 15 -4.56 -0.58 6.75
CA ALA A 15 -5.91 -0.04 6.62
C ALA A 15 -6.68 0.00 7.95
N ALA A 16 -6.52 -1.02 8.81
CA ALA A 16 -7.13 -1.02 10.15
C ALA A 16 -6.54 0.06 11.08
N ALA A 17 -5.23 0.30 11.03
CA ALA A 17 -4.56 1.29 11.86
C ALA A 17 -4.76 2.74 11.36
N THR A 18 -4.96 2.92 10.07
CA THR A 18 -4.99 4.24 9.41
C THR A 18 -6.37 4.63 8.88
N GLY A 19 -7.44 3.98 9.35
CA GLY A 19 -8.82 4.35 8.98
C GLY A 19 -9.19 4.13 7.51
N GLY A 20 -8.62 3.09 6.87
CA GLY A 20 -8.92 2.74 5.47
C GLY A 20 -7.94 3.29 4.44
N GLN A 21 -6.91 4.03 4.86
CA GLN A 21 -5.90 4.57 3.96
C GLN A 21 -5.01 3.47 3.35
N HIS A 22 -4.68 3.62 2.06
CA HIS A 22 -3.91 2.65 1.30
C HIS A 22 -2.49 3.16 1.03
N TYR A 23 -1.52 2.57 1.73
CA TYR A 23 -0.12 2.99 1.63
C TYR A 23 0.72 2.13 0.66
N ILE A 24 0.24 0.95 0.28
CA ILE A 24 1.03 0.03 -0.55
C ILE A 24 0.37 -0.11 -1.90
N GLU A 25 1.03 0.35 -2.95
CA GLU A 25 0.62 0.21 -4.35
C GLU A 25 1.28 -1.01 -4.99
N THR A 26 0.54 -1.73 -5.84
CA THR A 26 1.10 -2.83 -6.65
C THR A 26 1.47 -2.27 -8.02
N VAL A 27 2.74 -2.38 -8.41
CA VAL A 27 3.20 -2.07 -9.76
C VAL A 27 3.52 -3.40 -10.47
N TRP A 28 2.69 -3.73 -11.45
CA TRP A 28 2.84 -4.96 -12.23
C TRP A 28 4.20 -5.01 -12.92
N GLY A 29 4.91 -6.14 -12.75
CA GLY A 29 6.26 -6.32 -13.28
C GLY A 29 7.39 -5.61 -12.51
N ARG A 30 7.08 -4.79 -11.49
CA ARG A 30 8.08 -4.04 -10.70
C ARG A 30 8.04 -4.33 -9.20
N GLY A 31 6.89 -4.75 -8.67
CA GLY A 31 6.73 -5.14 -7.26
C GLY A 31 5.75 -4.25 -6.49
N TYR A 32 6.08 -3.95 -5.24
CA TYR A 32 5.23 -3.15 -4.35
C TYR A 32 5.96 -1.89 -3.91
N VAL A 33 5.24 -0.77 -3.86
CA VAL A 33 5.79 0.53 -3.47
C VAL A 33 5.00 1.05 -2.28
N LEU A 34 5.71 1.55 -1.27
CA LEU A 34 5.11 2.27 -0.16
C LEU A 34 4.97 3.74 -0.56
N ARG A 35 3.77 4.28 -0.49
CA ARG A 35 3.44 5.68 -0.72
C ARG A 35 2.68 6.23 0.48
N ASN A 36 2.92 7.49 0.79
CA ASN A 36 2.05 8.22 1.70
C ASN A 36 0.81 8.70 0.93
N PRO A 37 -0.40 8.63 1.50
CA PRO A 37 -1.62 9.15 0.89
C PRO A 37 -1.56 10.68 0.74
N GLU A 38 -0.82 11.35 1.61
CA GLU A 38 -0.56 12.80 1.60
C GLU A 38 0.37 13.23 0.45
N ASP A 39 1.38 12.42 0.08
CA ASP A 39 2.24 12.67 -1.09
C ASP A 39 1.46 12.70 -2.43
N ASN A 40 0.29 12.07 -2.50
CA ASN A 40 -0.55 12.07 -3.71
C ASN A 40 -1.40 13.34 -3.85
N THR A 41 -1.41 14.22 -2.85
CA THR A 41 -2.14 15.51 -2.87
C THR A 41 -1.25 16.67 -3.34
N GLU A 42 0.07 16.53 -3.35
CA GLU A 42 1.02 17.62 -3.63
C GLU A 42 1.54 17.68 -5.08
N ALA A 43 0.84 17.04 -6.02
CA ALA A 43 1.18 17.03 -7.45
C ALA A 43 0.02 17.45 -8.37
N ALA A 44 -0.80 18.42 -7.93
CA ALA A 44 -1.83 19.06 -8.76
C ALA A 44 -1.70 20.60 -8.73
#